data_AF-A0A939XS30-F1
#
_entry.id   AF-A0A939XS30-F1
#
_cell.length_a   1.000
_cell.length_b   1.000
_cell.length_c   1.000
_cell.angle_alpha   90.00
_cell.angle_beta   90.00
_cell.angle_gamma   90.00
#
_symmetry.space_group_name_H-M   'P 1'
#
loop_
_entity.id
_entity.type
_entity.pdbx_description
1 polymer ?
#
loop_
_entity_poly.entity_id
_entity_poly.type
_entity_poly.pdbx_seq_one_letter_code
_entity_poly.pdbx_strand_id
1 'polypeptide(L)'
;LASNKLVGTGVDYWFTSQTENAFQAALDIGHSFYTAAAARLQERSISLLKENSKTPGLSPKILAEACSDYGLHLAGIVDEKGLPEMLHAGSSPDSLWQEIRPQIDWKHAKEEGFYSLLWSNDRGDYAVGLLPLNDGTGRFLITAESIGQGVMSKLRRISRGFEEYARLKDMKKPLKVSIQLILAVLSLLVLFGSIWYGFRLSKEFTDPLLALADGTDRIARGELNFRLQDEGSDELAQLVRSFNLMAEELSDSRESLTRANTLLSRLNITMDERRLYIETVLDNITTGVITLGPEDKLQTINKAACAMFHTSLAILYGRTPAVFLPSDYVPIYNDMKESLRLHPERHWQRQLDFIMAGRIWKLVVTAVALGTAGQVQSTIVVIEDVTDLEKMQRMAAWREVARRIAHEIKNPLTPIKLSAQRLARKFGSIENPVFTQCTDLIVSQTERLQEMVQEFSSFAKLPEVNLKPGHIEPLFDELLTMFRGSHPRINWETRFEEGIPPVLMDAGAL
;
A
#
# COMPACT_ATOMS: atom_id res chain seq x y z
N LEU A 1 -1.18 32.34 -41.19
CA LEU A 1 -1.71 32.52 -42.57
C LEU A 1 -2.93 33.46 -42.62
N ALA A 2 -4.00 33.21 -41.85
CA ALA A 2 -5.19 34.08 -41.82
C ALA A 2 -4.89 35.54 -41.45
N SER A 3 -4.05 35.76 -40.43
CA SER A 3 -3.65 37.10 -39.97
C SER A 3 -2.90 37.92 -41.04
N ASN A 4 -2.00 37.28 -41.82
CA ASN A 4 -1.27 37.95 -42.89
C ASN A 4 -2.22 38.43 -44.02
N LYS A 5 -3.24 37.62 -44.34
CA LYS A 5 -4.27 38.00 -45.32
C LYS A 5 -5.11 39.19 -44.84
N LEU A 6 -5.48 39.21 -43.56
CA LEU A 6 -6.30 40.27 -42.97
C LEU A 6 -5.56 41.61 -42.91
N VAL A 7 -4.28 41.61 -42.49
CA VAL A 7 -3.43 42.80 -42.47
C VAL A 7 -3.12 43.28 -43.90
N GLY A 8 -2.86 42.35 -44.82
CA GLY A 8 -2.65 42.67 -46.24
C GLY A 8 -3.88 43.35 -46.84
N THR A 9 -5.03 42.68 -46.84
CA THR A 9 -6.26 43.22 -47.44
C THR A 9 -6.73 44.51 -46.77
N GLY A 10 -6.61 44.63 -45.45
CA GLY A 10 -6.99 45.84 -44.73
C GLY A 10 -6.13 47.05 -45.11
N VAL A 11 -4.80 46.93 -45.05
CA VAL A 11 -3.90 48.02 -45.43
C VAL A 11 -3.97 48.32 -46.94
N ASP A 12 -4.14 47.29 -47.78
CA ASP A 12 -4.30 47.49 -49.23
C ASP A 12 -5.61 48.21 -49.59
N TYR A 13 -6.67 48.04 -48.79
CA TYR A 13 -7.95 48.74 -48.98
C TYR A 13 -7.86 50.25 -48.73
N TRP A 14 -7.02 50.71 -47.79
CA TRP A 14 -6.85 52.15 -47.53
C TRP A 14 -6.04 52.88 -48.62
N PHE A 15 -5.27 52.14 -49.43
CA PHE A 15 -4.41 52.67 -50.50
C PHE A 15 -4.85 52.12 -51.86
N THR A 16 -6.10 52.38 -52.25
CA THR A 16 -6.63 51.93 -53.54
C THR A 16 -6.02 52.73 -54.70
N SER A 17 -5.79 52.05 -55.82
CA SER A 17 -5.41 52.68 -57.09
C SER A 17 -6.45 53.71 -57.56
N GLN A 18 -7.69 53.59 -57.11
CA GLN A 18 -8.77 54.53 -57.45
C GLN A 18 -8.52 55.94 -56.91
N THR A 19 -8.00 56.07 -55.67
CA THR A 19 -7.66 57.38 -55.09
C THR A 19 -6.49 58.03 -55.82
N GLU A 20 -5.45 57.26 -56.11
CA GLU A 20 -4.28 57.70 -56.89
C GLU A 20 -4.67 58.13 -58.30
N ASN A 21 -5.46 57.32 -59.01
CA ASN A 21 -5.95 57.65 -60.34
C ASN A 21 -6.82 58.91 -60.34
N ALA A 22 -7.64 59.14 -59.29
CA ALA A 22 -8.46 60.33 -59.18
C ALA A 22 -7.61 61.60 -58.97
N PHE A 23 -6.56 61.53 -58.15
CA PHE A 23 -5.64 62.66 -57.96
C PHE A 23 -4.80 62.93 -59.22
N GLN A 24 -4.30 61.88 -59.87
CA GLN A 24 -3.54 61.99 -61.12
C GLN A 24 -4.41 62.60 -62.21
N ALA A 25 -5.64 62.11 -62.39
CA ALA A 25 -6.58 62.68 -63.35
C ALA A 25 -6.90 64.16 -63.04
N ALA A 26 -7.03 64.54 -61.78
CA ALA A 26 -7.27 65.93 -61.38
C ALA A 26 -6.06 66.84 -61.69
N LEU A 27 -4.83 66.35 -61.50
CA LEU A 27 -3.60 67.05 -61.90
C LEU A 27 -3.49 67.17 -63.42
N ASP A 28 -3.77 66.10 -64.15
CA ASP A 28 -3.73 66.07 -65.61
C ASP A 28 -4.78 67.02 -66.23
N ILE A 29 -6.00 67.07 -65.65
CA ILE A 29 -7.03 68.04 -66.03
C ILE A 29 -6.54 69.47 -65.76
N GLY A 30 -5.91 69.71 -64.62
CA GLY A 30 -5.36 71.01 -64.27
C GLY A 30 -4.26 71.48 -65.23
N HIS A 31 -3.33 70.58 -65.57
CA HIS A 31 -2.28 70.84 -66.55
C HIS A 31 -2.89 71.09 -67.94
N SER A 32 -3.83 70.27 -68.37
CA SER A 32 -4.54 70.43 -69.65
C SER A 32 -5.27 71.78 -69.72
N PHE A 33 -5.95 72.17 -68.63
CA PHE A 33 -6.64 73.46 -68.55
C PHE A 33 -5.66 74.63 -68.66
N TYR A 34 -4.51 74.56 -68.00
CA TYR A 34 -3.46 75.57 -68.13
C TYR A 34 -2.91 75.65 -69.55
N THR A 35 -2.51 74.52 -70.14
CA THR A 35 -1.98 74.49 -71.51
C THR A 35 -2.97 75.03 -72.53
N ALA A 36 -4.28 74.76 -72.36
CA ALA A 36 -5.33 75.33 -73.19
C ALA A 36 -5.46 76.85 -73.02
N ALA A 37 -5.38 77.37 -71.79
CA ALA A 37 -5.39 78.80 -71.54
C ALA A 37 -4.17 79.51 -72.14
N ALA A 38 -2.97 78.93 -71.98
CA ALA A 38 -1.74 79.44 -72.57
C ALA A 38 -1.80 79.45 -74.11
N ALA A 39 -2.28 78.36 -74.74
CA ALA A 39 -2.44 78.28 -76.18
C ALA A 39 -3.43 79.32 -76.74
N ARG A 40 -4.58 79.51 -76.07
CA ARG A 40 -5.55 80.56 -76.45
C ARG A 40 -4.94 81.96 -76.34
N LEU A 41 -4.20 82.23 -75.27
CA LEU A 41 -3.50 83.51 -75.10
C LEU A 41 -2.46 83.72 -76.20
N GLN A 42 -1.70 82.68 -76.56
CA GLN A 42 -0.74 82.75 -77.66
C GLN A 42 -1.41 83.08 -78.99
N GLU A 43 -2.49 82.38 -79.33
CA GLU A 43 -3.23 82.59 -80.57
C GLU A 43 -3.82 84.01 -80.64
N ARG A 44 -4.41 84.50 -79.54
CA ARG A 44 -4.92 85.88 -79.44
C ARG A 44 -3.80 86.92 -79.57
N SER A 45 -2.67 86.69 -78.91
CA SER A 45 -1.51 87.58 -78.99
C SER A 45 -0.94 87.66 -80.41
N ILE A 46 -0.85 86.53 -81.12
CA ILE A 46 -0.40 86.48 -82.52
C ILE A 46 -1.43 87.17 -83.44
N SER A 47 -2.72 86.95 -83.21
CA SER A 47 -3.80 87.56 -84.01
C SER A 47 -3.79 89.08 -83.89
N LEU A 48 -3.60 89.58 -82.66
CA LEU A 48 -3.44 91.01 -82.38
C LEU A 48 -2.25 91.63 -83.13
N LEU A 49 -1.11 90.92 -83.23
CA LEU A 49 0.03 91.40 -84.01
C LEU A 49 -0.22 91.33 -85.52
N LYS A 50 -0.90 90.29 -86.01
CA LYS A 50 -1.18 90.11 -87.45
C LYS A 50 -2.16 91.13 -88.00
N GLU A 51 -3.29 91.34 -87.33
CA GLU A 51 -4.33 92.29 -87.75
C GLU A 51 -3.81 93.73 -87.77
N ASN A 52 -2.87 94.05 -86.87
CA ASN A 52 -2.29 95.39 -86.73
C ASN A 52 -0.90 95.55 -87.35
N SER A 53 -0.45 94.60 -88.18
CA SER A 53 0.85 94.66 -88.87
C SER A 53 0.95 95.77 -89.93
N LYS A 54 -0.17 96.38 -90.32
CA LYS A 54 -0.25 97.44 -91.36
C LYS A 54 -0.29 98.86 -90.81
N THR A 55 -0.43 99.05 -89.49
CA THR A 55 -0.40 100.34 -88.80
C THR A 55 0.91 100.49 -88.04
N PRO A 56 1.63 101.63 -88.14
CA PRO A 56 2.89 101.82 -87.44
C PRO A 56 2.62 101.99 -85.93
N GLY A 57 2.72 100.88 -85.21
CA GLY A 57 2.60 100.80 -83.75
C GLY A 57 1.21 100.43 -83.25
N LEU A 58 1.15 99.52 -82.26
CA LEU A 58 -0.07 99.30 -81.50
C LEU A 58 -0.41 100.57 -80.74
N SER A 59 -1.52 101.22 -81.11
CA SER A 59 -2.03 102.38 -80.39
C SER A 59 -2.77 101.95 -79.11
N PRO A 60 -2.86 102.83 -78.09
CA PRO A 60 -3.63 102.55 -76.87
C PRO A 60 -5.10 102.18 -77.15
N LYS A 61 -5.67 102.66 -78.26
CA LYS A 61 -7.05 102.36 -78.67
C LYS A 61 -7.20 100.91 -79.15
N ILE A 62 -6.23 100.40 -79.90
CA ILE A 62 -6.20 99.01 -80.39
C ILE A 62 -6.03 98.03 -79.21
N LEU A 63 -5.20 98.37 -78.22
CA LEU A 63 -5.04 97.56 -77.00
C LEU A 63 -6.32 97.57 -76.15
N ALA A 64 -7.07 98.67 -76.13
CA ALA A 64 -8.37 98.75 -75.46
C ALA A 64 -9.46 97.93 -76.16
N GLU A 65 -9.52 98.01 -77.50
CA GLU A 65 -10.41 97.16 -78.33
C GLU A 65 -10.04 95.67 -78.14
N ALA A 66 -8.75 95.33 -78.13
CA ALA A 66 -8.26 93.98 -77.85
C ALA A 66 -8.70 93.44 -76.48
N CYS A 67 -8.67 94.27 -75.43
CA CYS A 67 -9.19 93.91 -74.12
C CYS A 67 -10.69 93.62 -74.13
N SER A 68 -11.47 94.36 -74.93
CA SER A 68 -12.92 94.16 -75.06
C SER A 68 -13.25 92.94 -75.94
N ASP A 69 -12.65 92.83 -77.12
CA ASP A 69 -13.02 91.85 -78.16
C ASP A 69 -12.52 90.44 -77.84
N TYR A 70 -11.30 90.33 -77.28
CA TYR A 70 -10.72 89.05 -76.89
C TYR A 70 -10.92 88.73 -75.40
N GLY A 71 -11.61 89.59 -74.65
CA GLY A 71 -11.84 89.42 -73.21
C GLY A 71 -10.55 89.40 -72.38
N LEU A 72 -9.51 90.12 -72.82
CA LEU A 72 -8.24 90.20 -72.11
C LEU A 72 -8.36 91.16 -70.93
N HIS A 73 -7.91 90.72 -69.76
CA HIS A 73 -7.88 91.52 -68.54
C HIS A 73 -6.76 92.57 -68.54
N LEU A 74 -5.64 92.24 -69.19
CA LEU A 74 -4.49 93.11 -69.37
C LEU A 74 -3.96 92.91 -70.80
N ALA A 75 -3.69 94.00 -71.52
CA ALA A 75 -2.96 93.97 -72.78
C ALA A 75 -2.02 95.16 -72.85
N GLY A 76 -0.76 94.96 -73.26
CA GLY A 76 0.19 96.05 -73.32
C GLY A 76 1.57 95.67 -73.82
N ILE A 77 2.42 96.67 -74.00
CA ILE A 77 3.81 96.53 -74.45
C ILE A 77 4.73 96.90 -73.30
N VAL A 78 5.71 96.04 -73.03
CA VAL A 78 6.83 96.33 -72.12
C VAL A 78 8.16 96.29 -72.87
N ASP A 79 9.11 97.04 -72.33
CA ASP A 79 10.48 97.02 -72.77
C ASP A 79 11.22 95.73 -72.38
N GLU A 80 12.48 95.62 -72.82
CA GLU A 80 13.36 94.47 -72.56
C GLU A 80 13.68 94.24 -71.05
N LYS A 81 13.37 95.23 -70.20
CA LYS A 81 13.52 95.20 -68.75
C LYS A 81 12.18 94.99 -68.02
N GLY A 82 11.08 94.82 -68.76
CA GLY A 82 9.73 94.66 -68.23
C GLY A 82 9.09 95.95 -67.71
N LEU A 83 9.63 97.13 -68.06
CA LEU A 83 9.00 98.41 -67.78
C LEU A 83 7.87 98.67 -68.80
N PRO A 84 6.68 99.10 -68.35
CA PRO A 84 5.56 99.34 -69.23
C PRO A 84 5.80 100.55 -70.12
N GLU A 85 5.79 100.34 -71.44
CA GLU A 85 5.67 101.43 -72.42
C GLU A 85 4.20 101.82 -72.56
N MET A 86 3.31 100.82 -72.61
CA MET A 86 1.87 100.99 -72.71
C MET A 86 1.17 99.82 -72.03
N LEU A 87 0.26 100.08 -71.09
CA LEU A 87 -0.59 99.04 -70.50
C LEU A 87 -2.05 99.48 -70.55
N HIS A 88 -2.92 98.54 -70.91
CA HIS A 88 -4.35 98.70 -70.81
C HIS A 88 -4.95 97.54 -70.01
N ALA A 89 -5.76 97.88 -69.00
CA ALA A 89 -6.50 96.91 -68.21
C ALA A 89 -7.86 97.46 -67.86
N GLY A 90 -8.85 96.57 -67.68
CA GLY A 90 -10.18 96.96 -67.23
C GLY A 90 -10.20 97.67 -65.86
N SER A 91 -9.17 97.48 -65.03
CA SER A 91 -8.99 98.19 -63.76
C SER A 91 -7.51 98.28 -63.35
N SER A 92 -6.97 99.49 -63.13
CA SER A 92 -5.60 99.77 -62.64
C SER A 92 -4.48 98.89 -63.24
N PRO A 93 -4.09 99.12 -64.52
CA PRO A 93 -3.07 98.31 -65.21
C PRO A 93 -1.70 98.30 -64.51
N ASP A 94 -1.26 99.44 -63.97
CA ASP A 94 0.07 99.57 -63.37
C ASP A 94 0.23 98.76 -62.08
N SER A 95 -0.82 98.69 -61.23
CA SER A 95 -0.76 97.90 -60.00
C SER A 95 -0.72 96.40 -60.28
N LEU A 96 -1.50 95.94 -61.27
CA LEU A 96 -1.51 94.52 -61.68
C LEU A 96 -0.15 94.12 -62.25
N TRP A 97 0.44 94.96 -63.10
CA TRP A 97 1.74 94.66 -63.69
C TRP A 97 2.88 94.69 -62.67
N GLN A 98 2.84 95.59 -61.68
CA GLN A 98 3.82 95.61 -60.58
C GLN A 98 3.84 94.29 -59.77
N GLU A 99 2.69 93.63 -59.62
CA GLU A 99 2.58 92.33 -58.93
C GLU A 99 2.99 91.14 -59.81
N ILE A 100 2.74 91.20 -61.12
CA ILE A 100 3.04 90.13 -62.08
C ILE A 100 4.53 90.12 -62.47
N ARG A 101 5.11 91.29 -62.76
CA ARG A 101 6.48 91.47 -63.26
C ARG A 101 7.57 90.69 -62.50
N PRO A 102 7.62 90.67 -61.14
CA PRO A 102 8.67 89.97 -60.41
C PRO A 102 8.54 88.44 -60.47
N GLN A 103 7.40 87.89 -60.89
CA GLN A 103 7.18 86.45 -60.99
C GLN A 103 7.56 85.88 -62.37
N ILE A 104 7.88 86.74 -63.34
CA ILE A 104 8.30 86.34 -64.68
C ILE A 104 9.76 85.92 -64.66
N ASP A 105 10.05 84.73 -65.17
CA ASP A 105 11.42 84.34 -65.51
C ASP A 105 11.82 85.00 -66.83
N TRP A 106 12.39 86.20 -66.73
CA TRP A 106 12.84 86.99 -67.88
C TRP A 106 13.95 86.34 -68.68
N LYS A 107 14.69 85.39 -68.11
CA LYS A 107 15.72 84.64 -68.86
C LYS A 107 15.04 83.67 -69.81
N HIS A 108 14.06 82.92 -69.31
CA HIS A 108 13.33 81.96 -70.11
C HIS A 108 12.42 82.64 -71.14
N ALA A 109 11.76 83.73 -70.76
CA ALA A 109 10.89 84.48 -71.66
C ALA A 109 11.60 85.10 -72.88
N LYS A 110 12.91 85.32 -72.80
CA LYS A 110 13.75 85.80 -73.92
C LYS A 110 14.17 84.68 -74.89
N GLU A 111 14.26 83.46 -74.39
CA GLU A 111 14.66 82.27 -75.16
C GLU A 111 13.46 81.61 -75.84
N GLU A 112 12.27 81.68 -75.23
CA GLU A 112 11.04 81.11 -75.76
C GLU A 112 10.26 82.07 -76.68
N GLY A 113 9.67 81.52 -77.75
CA GLY A 113 8.86 82.30 -78.69
C GLY A 113 7.51 82.76 -78.14
N PHE A 114 7.00 82.15 -77.06
CA PHE A 114 5.85 82.63 -76.28
C PHE A 114 6.00 82.07 -74.87
N TYR A 115 6.11 82.96 -73.89
CA TYR A 115 6.20 82.58 -72.50
C TYR A 115 4.84 82.75 -71.83
N SER A 116 4.46 81.82 -70.96
CA SER A 116 3.24 81.96 -70.19
C SER A 116 3.45 81.60 -68.74
N LEU A 117 2.68 82.24 -67.87
CA LEU A 117 2.66 81.94 -66.45
C LEU A 117 1.22 82.01 -65.93
N LEU A 118 0.97 81.35 -64.81
CA LEU A 118 -0.26 81.53 -64.04
C LEU A 118 0.01 82.46 -62.88
N TRP A 119 -0.86 83.45 -62.72
CA TRP A 119 -0.81 84.41 -61.65
C TRP A 119 -2.17 84.48 -60.96
N SER A 120 -2.19 84.63 -59.64
CA SER A 120 -3.42 84.67 -58.86
C SER A 120 -3.34 85.76 -57.81
N ASN A 121 -4.42 86.53 -57.64
CA ASN A 121 -4.61 87.47 -56.55
C ASN A 121 -5.99 87.30 -55.91
N ASP A 122 -6.35 88.19 -54.98
CA ASP A 122 -7.67 88.17 -54.31
C ASP A 122 -8.85 88.42 -55.27
N ARG A 123 -8.60 88.96 -56.46
CA ARG A 123 -9.62 89.33 -57.46
C ARG A 123 -9.87 88.24 -58.50
N GLY A 124 -8.89 87.36 -58.73
CA GLY A 124 -9.03 86.22 -59.63
C GLY A 124 -7.72 85.53 -59.98
N ASP A 125 -7.86 84.46 -60.74
CA ASP A 125 -6.76 83.73 -61.34
C ASP A 125 -6.63 84.13 -62.81
N TYR A 126 -5.41 84.38 -63.25
CA TYR A 126 -5.09 84.89 -64.56
C TYR A 126 -4.00 84.03 -65.19
N ALA A 127 -4.17 83.76 -66.49
CA ALA A 127 -3.06 83.30 -67.32
C ALA A 127 -2.45 84.55 -67.97
N VAL A 128 -1.13 84.69 -67.89
CA VAL A 128 -0.40 85.82 -68.48
C VAL A 128 0.53 85.26 -69.54
N GLY A 129 0.43 85.78 -70.76
CA GLY A 129 1.28 85.48 -71.90
C GLY A 129 2.20 86.65 -72.23
N LEU A 130 3.43 86.33 -72.60
CA LEU A 130 4.43 87.25 -73.12
C LEU A 130 4.85 86.77 -74.51
N LEU A 131 4.59 87.60 -75.53
CA LEU A 131 4.98 87.35 -76.90
C LEU A 131 6.05 88.37 -77.32
N PRO A 132 7.27 87.94 -77.69
CA PRO A 132 8.31 88.85 -78.16
C PRO A 132 7.90 89.51 -79.47
N LEU A 133 8.11 90.82 -79.57
CA LEU A 133 7.95 91.59 -80.80
C LEU A 133 9.22 91.42 -81.64
N ASN A 134 9.11 90.81 -82.82
CA ASN A 134 10.22 90.58 -83.75
C ASN A 134 10.63 91.85 -84.51
N ASP A 135 10.67 93.00 -83.83
CA ASP A 135 10.98 94.32 -84.40
C ASP A 135 12.42 94.78 -84.10
N GLY A 136 13.24 93.93 -83.47
CA GLY A 136 14.63 94.21 -83.12
C GLY A 136 14.80 95.10 -81.87
N THR A 137 13.71 95.49 -81.19
CA THR A 137 13.75 96.37 -80.01
C THR A 137 13.72 95.64 -78.67
N GLY A 138 13.55 94.31 -78.69
CA GLY A 138 13.49 93.49 -77.46
C GLY A 138 12.23 93.70 -76.63
N ARG A 139 11.17 94.27 -77.22
CA ARG A 139 9.88 94.53 -76.57
C ARG A 139 9.01 93.28 -76.53
N PHE A 140 8.11 93.21 -75.55
CA PHE A 140 7.16 92.10 -75.39
C PHE A 140 5.73 92.63 -75.39
N LEU A 141 4.86 91.95 -76.13
CA LEU A 141 3.41 92.07 -75.98
C LEU A 141 2.98 91.19 -74.80
N ILE A 142 2.41 91.81 -73.78
CA ILE A 142 1.79 91.13 -72.65
C ILE A 142 0.30 91.05 -72.92
N THR A 143 -0.24 89.86 -72.72
CA THR A 143 -1.68 89.63 -72.67
C THR A 143 -2.00 88.84 -71.41
N ALA A 144 -3.10 89.15 -70.74
CA ALA A 144 -3.59 88.37 -69.62
C ALA A 144 -5.08 88.07 -69.80
N GLU A 145 -5.47 86.83 -69.55
CA GLU A 145 -6.86 86.36 -69.57
C GLU A 145 -7.23 85.88 -68.17
N SER A 146 -8.45 86.18 -67.72
CA SER A 146 -8.99 85.61 -66.49
C SER A 146 -9.40 84.16 -66.73
N ILE A 147 -8.87 83.24 -65.91
CA ILE A 147 -9.21 81.82 -65.95
C ILE A 147 -10.25 81.43 -64.89
N GLY A 148 -10.81 82.42 -64.19
CA GLY A 148 -11.83 82.25 -63.14
C GLY A 148 -11.34 82.69 -61.75
N GLN A 149 -12.07 82.31 -60.70
CA GLN A 149 -11.68 82.60 -59.31
C GLN A 149 -11.48 81.29 -58.53
N GLY A 150 -10.33 81.15 -57.87
CA GLY A 150 -10.01 80.03 -56.97
C GLY A 150 -9.70 78.71 -57.67
N VAL A 151 -9.44 78.71 -58.97
CA VAL A 151 -8.89 77.58 -59.74
C VAL A 151 -7.48 77.25 -59.22
N MET A 152 -6.65 78.26 -59.03
CA MET A 152 -5.26 78.08 -58.57
C MET A 152 -5.22 77.58 -57.12
N SER A 153 -6.11 78.07 -56.26
CA SER A 153 -6.21 77.59 -54.88
C SER A 153 -6.71 76.15 -54.82
N LYS A 154 -7.66 75.75 -55.68
CA LYS A 154 -8.07 74.35 -55.84
C LYS A 154 -6.93 73.47 -56.36
N LEU A 155 -6.18 73.91 -57.37
CA LEU A 155 -5.05 73.17 -57.92
C LEU A 155 -3.95 72.96 -56.87
N ARG A 156 -3.60 74.00 -56.11
CA ARG A 156 -2.64 73.91 -54.99
C ARG A 156 -3.13 72.96 -53.90
N ARG A 157 -4.43 72.93 -53.58
CA ARG A 157 -5.01 71.98 -52.62
C ARG A 157 -4.93 70.53 -53.13
N ILE A 158 -5.17 70.31 -54.43
CA ILE A 158 -5.06 68.99 -55.06
C ILE A 158 -3.60 68.52 -55.04
N SER A 159 -2.66 69.36 -55.46
CA SER A 159 -1.23 69.05 -55.46
C SER A 159 -0.72 68.71 -54.06
N ARG A 160 -1.07 69.53 -53.05
CA ARG A 160 -0.70 69.27 -51.66
C ARG A 160 -1.32 67.97 -51.14
N GLY A 161 -2.59 67.72 -51.46
CA GLY A 161 -3.27 66.48 -51.08
C GLY A 161 -2.62 65.25 -51.72
N PHE A 162 -2.14 65.35 -52.96
CA PHE A 162 -1.39 64.28 -53.63
C PHE A 162 -0.03 64.04 -52.97
N GLU A 163 0.72 65.09 -52.64
CA GLU A 163 1.98 64.96 -51.91
C GLU A 163 1.80 64.32 -50.53
N GLU A 164 0.76 64.72 -49.79
CA GLU A 164 0.40 64.11 -48.50
C GLU A 164 0.03 62.63 -48.66
N TYR A 165 -0.77 62.29 -49.68
CA TYR A 165 -1.13 60.92 -50.00
C TYR A 165 0.10 60.08 -50.37
N ALA A 166 1.01 60.60 -51.20
CA ALA A 166 2.24 59.92 -51.59
C ALA A 166 3.12 59.58 -50.37
N ARG A 167 3.28 60.53 -49.44
CA ARG A 167 3.98 60.29 -48.17
C ARG A 167 3.33 59.19 -47.33
N LEU A 168 2.00 59.18 -47.22
CA LEU A 168 1.28 58.12 -46.50
C LEU A 168 1.42 56.77 -47.20
N LYS A 169 1.43 56.75 -48.53
CA LYS A 169 1.61 55.54 -49.34
C LYS A 169 3.00 54.94 -49.15
N ASP A 170 4.05 55.75 -49.00
CA ASP A 170 5.39 55.25 -48.67
C ASP A 170 5.44 54.57 -47.31
N MET A 171 4.63 55.02 -46.35
CA MET A 171 4.50 54.38 -45.03
C MET A 171 3.74 53.05 -45.06
N LYS A 172 3.10 52.68 -46.17
CA LYS A 172 2.31 51.44 -46.30
C LYS A 172 3.13 50.19 -46.02
N LYS A 173 4.34 50.08 -46.60
CA LYS A 173 5.24 48.93 -46.41
C LYS A 173 5.73 48.79 -44.96
N PRO A 174 6.34 49.83 -44.35
CA PRO A 174 6.80 49.71 -42.96
C PRO A 174 5.65 49.49 -41.98
N LEU A 175 4.46 50.05 -42.22
CA LEU A 175 3.27 49.77 -41.41
C LEU A 175 2.87 48.29 -41.47
N LYS A 176 2.81 47.69 -42.67
CA LYS A 176 2.50 46.27 -42.85
C LYS A 176 3.53 45.38 -42.16
N VAL A 177 4.82 45.69 -42.31
CA VAL A 177 5.91 44.95 -41.66
C VAL A 177 5.84 45.07 -40.14
N SER A 178 5.61 46.27 -39.60
CA SER A 178 5.49 46.49 -38.15
C SER A 178 4.33 45.68 -37.55
N ILE A 179 3.15 45.71 -38.17
CA ILE A 179 2.00 44.92 -37.71
C ILE A 179 2.29 43.41 -37.80
N GLN A 180 2.91 42.95 -38.89
CA GLN A 180 3.30 41.53 -39.04
C GLN A 180 4.32 41.11 -37.98
N LEU A 181 5.30 41.95 -37.64
CA LEU A 181 6.28 41.68 -36.59
C LEU A 181 5.62 41.58 -35.21
N ILE A 182 4.73 42.51 -34.86
CA ILE A 182 3.98 42.46 -33.60
C ILE A 182 3.19 41.15 -33.48
N LEU A 183 2.46 40.78 -34.53
CA LEU A 183 1.71 39.53 -34.57
C LEU A 183 2.60 38.29 -34.49
N ALA A 184 3.78 38.31 -35.14
CA ALA A 184 4.74 37.21 -35.07
C ALA A 184 5.29 37.03 -33.66
N VAL A 185 5.68 38.12 -32.98
CA VAL A 185 6.15 38.10 -31.59
C VAL A 185 5.06 37.62 -30.65
N LEU A 186 3.83 38.12 -30.78
CA LEU A 186 2.70 37.68 -29.97
C LEU A 186 2.43 36.17 -30.16
N SER A 187 2.45 35.69 -31.41
CA SER A 187 2.26 34.27 -31.72
C SER A 187 3.38 33.41 -31.11
N LEU A 188 4.62 33.90 -31.13
CA LEU A 188 5.76 33.23 -30.54
C LEU A 188 5.66 33.14 -29.02
N LEU A 189 5.22 34.22 -28.35
CA LEU A 189 4.98 34.23 -26.90
C LEU A 189 3.89 33.24 -26.49
N VAL A 190 2.79 33.18 -27.24
CA VAL A 190 1.74 32.18 -27.01
C VAL A 190 2.29 30.77 -27.19
N LEU A 191 3.07 30.52 -28.24
CA LEU A 191 3.69 29.22 -28.49
C LEU A 191 4.63 28.79 -27.36
N PHE A 192 5.53 29.68 -26.90
CA PHE A 192 6.39 29.40 -25.76
C PHE A 192 5.60 29.21 -24.46
N GLY A 193 4.57 30.03 -24.23
CA GLY A 193 3.68 29.90 -23.08
C GLY A 193 2.96 28.56 -23.06
N SER A 194 2.45 28.10 -24.20
CA SER A 194 1.82 26.79 -24.34
C SER A 194 2.79 25.64 -24.10
N ILE A 195 4.04 25.73 -24.62
CA ILE A 195 5.07 24.71 -24.36
C ILE A 195 5.43 24.66 -22.88
N TRP A 196 5.67 25.81 -22.26
CA TRP A 196 5.98 25.90 -20.84
C TRP A 196 4.85 25.35 -19.96
N TYR A 197 3.61 25.73 -20.27
CA TYR A 197 2.43 25.24 -19.55
C TYR A 197 2.23 23.73 -19.75
N GLY A 198 2.50 23.21 -20.96
CA GLY A 198 2.48 21.77 -21.24
C GLY A 198 3.49 20.99 -20.42
N PHE A 199 4.74 21.48 -20.29
CA PHE A 199 5.73 20.86 -19.41
C PHE A 199 5.33 20.91 -17.93
N ARG A 200 4.75 22.04 -17.49
CA ARG A 200 4.26 22.19 -16.12
C ARG A 200 3.15 21.17 -15.80
N LEU A 201 2.13 21.09 -16.65
CA LEU A 201 1.04 20.12 -16.53
C LEU A 201 1.58 18.69 -16.55
N SER A 202 2.47 18.35 -17.50
CA SER A 202 3.06 17.02 -17.57
C SER A 202 3.70 16.62 -16.25
N LYS A 203 4.42 17.54 -15.59
CA LYS A 203 5.11 17.26 -14.33
C LYS A 203 4.14 17.10 -13.16
N GLU A 204 3.11 17.95 -13.09
CA GLU A 204 2.04 17.91 -12.10
C GLU A 204 1.27 16.58 -12.08
N PHE A 205 1.08 15.94 -13.24
CA PHE A 205 0.41 14.64 -13.34
C PHE A 205 1.34 13.43 -13.28
N THR A 206 2.54 13.52 -13.88
CA THR A 206 3.43 12.35 -14.02
C THR A 206 4.14 12.00 -12.72
N ASP A 207 4.54 13.00 -11.93
CA ASP A 207 5.30 12.76 -10.69
C ASP A 207 4.46 11.95 -9.66
N PRO A 208 3.19 12.29 -9.37
CA PRO A 208 2.35 11.50 -8.45
C PRO A 208 2.05 10.09 -8.97
N LEU A 209 1.88 9.92 -10.29
CA LEU A 209 1.64 8.61 -10.91
C LEU A 209 2.87 7.70 -10.80
N LEU A 210 4.06 8.24 -11.03
CA LEU A 210 5.32 7.51 -10.81
C LEU A 210 5.52 7.17 -9.33
N ALA A 211 5.20 8.09 -8.42
CA ALA A 211 5.29 7.84 -6.99
C ALA A 211 4.32 6.73 -6.54
N LEU A 212 3.10 6.66 -7.10
CA LEU A 212 2.16 5.57 -6.85
C LEU A 212 2.66 4.22 -7.41
N ALA A 213 3.25 4.22 -8.60
CA ALA A 213 3.83 3.02 -9.18
C ALA A 213 4.99 2.49 -8.31
N ASP A 214 5.91 3.36 -7.90
CA ASP A 214 7.01 3.02 -7.01
C ASP A 214 6.49 2.56 -5.64
N GLY A 215 5.53 3.29 -5.06
CA GLY A 215 4.88 2.92 -3.81
C GLY A 215 4.25 1.53 -3.86
N THR A 216 3.57 1.21 -4.96
CA THR A 216 2.95 -0.10 -5.14
C THR A 216 3.99 -1.22 -5.24
N ASP A 217 5.11 -1.01 -5.94
CA ASP A 217 6.22 -1.98 -5.99
C ASP A 217 6.85 -2.19 -4.60
N ARG A 218 7.02 -1.12 -3.81
CA ARG A 218 7.53 -1.20 -2.45
C ARG A 218 6.61 -1.98 -1.51
N ILE A 219 5.31 -1.74 -1.57
CA ILE A 219 4.30 -2.54 -0.83
C ILE A 219 4.38 -4.02 -1.24
N ALA A 220 4.50 -4.32 -2.54
CA ALA A 220 4.63 -5.68 -3.05
C ALA A 220 5.91 -6.39 -2.55
N ARG A 221 7.01 -5.66 -2.33
CA ARG A 221 8.25 -6.16 -1.72
C ARG A 221 8.19 -6.34 -0.20
N GLY A 222 7.08 -5.94 0.43
CA GLY A 222 6.83 -6.12 1.86
C GLY A 222 7.09 -4.88 2.73
N GLU A 223 7.37 -3.72 2.15
CA GLU A 223 7.55 -2.45 2.88
C GLU A 223 6.19 -1.79 3.22
N LEU A 224 5.35 -2.47 4.01
CA LEU A 224 3.97 -2.05 4.28
C LEU A 224 3.83 -0.73 5.06
N ASN A 225 4.92 -0.23 5.64
CA ASN A 225 4.94 1.05 6.38
C ASN A 225 5.16 2.27 5.47
N PHE A 226 5.42 2.05 4.17
CA PHE A 226 5.60 3.16 3.23
C PHE A 226 4.30 3.95 3.05
N ARG A 227 4.40 5.28 3.01
CA ARG A 227 3.27 6.19 2.78
C ARG A 227 3.69 7.27 1.80
N LEU A 228 2.79 7.58 0.89
CA LEU A 228 2.94 8.68 -0.07
C LEU A 228 2.48 9.99 0.58
N GLN A 229 3.19 11.09 0.28
CA GLN A 229 2.81 12.43 0.70
C GLN A 229 1.61 12.93 -0.13
N ASP A 230 0.63 13.52 0.55
CA ASP A 230 -0.55 14.09 -0.08
C ASP A 230 -0.26 15.55 -0.47
N GLU A 231 0.17 15.78 -1.71
CA GLU A 231 0.51 17.13 -2.22
C GLU A 231 -0.62 17.78 -3.03
N GLY A 232 -1.79 17.14 -3.15
CA GLY A 232 -2.89 17.62 -3.99
C GLY A 232 -4.22 17.81 -3.24
N SER A 233 -5.14 18.54 -3.84
CA SER A 233 -6.53 18.68 -3.36
C SER A 233 -7.56 17.92 -4.19
N ASP A 234 -7.12 17.28 -5.27
CA ASP A 234 -8.00 16.81 -6.35
C ASP A 234 -8.11 15.26 -6.38
N GLU A 235 -8.49 14.67 -7.51
CA GLU A 235 -8.67 13.21 -7.67
C GLU A 235 -7.38 12.42 -7.42
N LEU A 236 -6.22 12.99 -7.73
CA LEU A 236 -4.92 12.38 -7.43
C LEU A 236 -4.69 12.24 -5.92
N ALA A 237 -5.11 13.24 -5.16
CA ALA A 237 -5.05 13.23 -3.71
C ALA A 237 -5.95 12.11 -3.13
N GLN A 238 -7.13 11.93 -3.74
CA GLN A 238 -8.00 10.81 -3.38
C GLN A 238 -7.32 9.45 -3.65
N LEU A 239 -6.62 9.30 -4.78
CA LEU A 239 -5.89 8.07 -5.10
C LEU A 239 -4.75 7.79 -4.11
N VAL A 240 -3.99 8.83 -3.73
CA VAL A 240 -2.94 8.73 -2.69
C VAL A 240 -3.54 8.32 -1.35
N ARG A 241 -4.68 8.89 -0.94
CA ARG A 241 -5.38 8.49 0.28
C ARG A 241 -5.86 7.04 0.23
N SER A 242 -6.44 6.60 -0.88
CA SER A 242 -6.86 5.21 -1.07
C SER A 242 -5.68 4.23 -1.05
N PHE A 243 -4.54 4.60 -1.65
CA PHE A 243 -3.31 3.81 -1.58
C PHE A 243 -2.81 3.68 -0.14
N ASN A 244 -2.71 4.80 0.59
CA ASN A 244 -2.23 4.80 1.97
C ASN A 244 -3.15 3.98 2.89
N LEU A 245 -4.47 4.03 2.70
CA LEU A 245 -5.44 3.22 3.42
C LEU A 245 -5.26 1.72 3.15
N MET A 246 -5.09 1.33 1.88
CA MET A 246 -4.81 -0.06 1.51
C MET A 246 -3.52 -0.58 2.14
N ALA A 247 -2.46 0.24 2.14
CA ALA A 247 -1.18 -0.11 2.75
C ALA A 247 -1.30 -0.31 4.28
N GLU A 248 -2.15 0.47 4.94
CA GLU A 248 -2.48 0.32 6.37
C GLU A 248 -3.24 -0.97 6.64
N GLU A 249 -4.32 -1.25 5.90
CA GLU A 249 -5.08 -2.50 6.05
C GLU A 249 -4.22 -3.76 5.82
N LEU A 250 -3.31 -3.72 4.84
CA LEU A 250 -2.37 -4.81 4.58
C LEU A 250 -1.38 -5.02 5.74
N SER A 251 -0.86 -3.92 6.31
CA SER A 251 0.03 -3.96 7.47
C SER A 251 -0.66 -4.61 8.66
N ASP A 252 -1.87 -4.15 8.97
CA ASP A 252 -2.67 -4.64 10.10
C ASP A 252 -3.07 -6.12 9.94
N SER A 253 -3.45 -6.51 8.71
CA SER A 253 -3.77 -7.90 8.38
C SER A 253 -2.56 -8.81 8.56
N ARG A 254 -1.38 -8.40 8.08
CA ARG A 254 -0.14 -9.18 8.24
C ARG A 254 0.27 -9.29 9.70
N GLU A 255 0.14 -8.22 10.48
CA GLU A 255 0.39 -8.26 11.91
C GLU A 255 -0.58 -9.22 12.62
N SER A 256 -1.87 -9.13 12.31
CA SER A 256 -2.92 -9.99 12.86
C SER A 256 -2.68 -11.46 12.53
N LEU A 257 -2.31 -11.78 11.29
CA LEU A 257 -1.95 -13.14 10.86
C LEU A 257 -0.70 -13.65 11.60
N THR A 258 0.30 -12.79 11.79
CA THR A 258 1.52 -13.16 12.52
C THR A 258 1.20 -13.43 13.99
N ARG A 259 0.39 -12.60 14.63
CA ARG A 259 -0.11 -12.81 16.00
C ARG A 259 -0.92 -14.10 16.11
N ALA A 260 -1.81 -14.38 15.17
CA ALA A 260 -2.59 -15.61 15.14
C ALA A 260 -1.70 -16.86 14.99
N ASN A 261 -0.73 -16.84 14.07
CA ASN A 261 0.20 -17.96 13.86
C ASN A 261 1.08 -18.22 15.09
N THR A 262 1.59 -17.17 15.74
CA THR A 262 2.39 -17.32 16.96
C THR A 262 1.56 -17.86 18.13
N LEU A 263 0.30 -17.43 18.28
CA LEU A 263 -0.64 -18.00 19.25
C LEU A 263 -0.93 -19.47 18.97
N LEU A 264 -1.25 -19.83 17.73
CA LEU A 264 -1.50 -21.22 17.33
C LEU A 264 -0.30 -22.12 17.60
N SER A 265 0.91 -21.65 17.28
CA SER A 265 2.14 -22.39 17.55
C SER A 265 2.33 -22.66 19.04
N ARG A 266 2.08 -21.65 19.90
CA ARG A 266 2.13 -21.83 21.36
C ARG A 266 1.08 -22.82 21.86
N LEU A 267 -0.15 -22.74 21.35
CA LEU A 267 -1.23 -23.65 21.72
C LEU A 267 -0.90 -25.10 21.33
N ASN A 268 -0.35 -25.33 20.14
CA ASN A 268 0.09 -26.66 19.71
C ASN A 268 1.15 -27.24 20.66
N ILE A 269 2.17 -26.46 21.03
CA ILE A 269 3.20 -26.91 21.98
C ILE A 269 2.55 -27.30 23.32
N THR A 270 1.67 -26.45 23.87
CA THR A 270 1.00 -26.76 25.15
C THR A 270 0.08 -27.98 25.07
N MET A 271 -0.54 -28.22 23.92
CA MET A 271 -1.35 -29.41 23.68
C MET A 271 -0.50 -30.67 23.64
N ASP A 272 0.64 -30.63 22.96
CA ASP A 272 1.57 -31.76 22.89
C ASP A 272 2.15 -32.09 24.27
N GLU A 273 2.54 -31.07 25.06
CA GLU A 273 2.98 -31.25 26.44
C GLU A 273 1.90 -31.89 27.32
N ARG A 274 0.66 -31.42 27.21
CA ARG A 274 -0.47 -31.97 27.97
C ARG A 274 -0.81 -33.39 27.56
N ARG A 275 -0.72 -33.71 26.27
CA ARG A 275 -0.91 -35.05 25.73
C ARG A 275 0.14 -36.00 26.28
N LEU A 276 1.42 -35.62 26.18
CA LEU A 276 2.54 -36.43 26.69
C LEU A 276 2.44 -36.63 28.21
N TYR A 277 2.03 -35.60 28.95
CA TYR A 277 1.78 -35.70 30.38
C TYR A 277 0.70 -36.75 30.69
N ILE A 278 -0.45 -36.70 30.03
CA ILE A 278 -1.54 -37.67 30.25
C ILE A 278 -1.10 -39.09 29.87
N GLU A 279 -0.41 -39.26 28.73
CA GLU A 279 0.13 -40.56 28.31
C GLU A 279 1.12 -41.11 29.35
N THR A 280 2.05 -40.27 29.84
CA THR A 280 3.03 -40.65 30.86
C THR A 280 2.38 -41.00 32.20
N VAL A 281 1.33 -40.27 32.60
CA VAL A 281 0.57 -40.56 33.81
C VAL A 281 -0.16 -41.90 33.67
N LEU A 282 -0.85 -42.14 32.55
CA LEU A 282 -1.57 -43.40 32.31
C LEU A 282 -0.63 -44.61 32.23
N ASP A 283 0.60 -44.43 31.72
CA ASP A 283 1.60 -45.49 31.60
C ASP A 283 2.28 -45.87 32.93
N ASN A 284 2.33 -44.95 33.90
CA ASN A 284 2.95 -45.20 35.21
C ASN A 284 1.97 -45.67 36.29
N ILE A 285 0.66 -45.60 36.04
CA ILE A 285 -0.35 -46.13 36.96
C ILE A 285 -0.40 -47.66 36.84
N THR A 286 -0.36 -48.37 37.97
CA THR A 286 -0.43 -49.84 38.03
C THR A 286 -1.84 -50.39 37.78
N THR A 287 -2.86 -49.53 37.81
CA THR A 287 -4.25 -49.84 37.51
C THR A 287 -4.45 -49.90 35.99
N GLY A 288 -5.15 -50.93 35.52
CA GLY A 288 -5.54 -51.03 34.12
C GLY A 288 -6.61 -49.99 33.77
N VAL A 289 -6.41 -49.23 32.71
CA VAL A 289 -7.40 -48.26 32.20
C VAL A 289 -7.67 -48.55 30.73
N ILE A 290 -8.94 -48.75 30.39
CA ILE A 290 -9.43 -49.05 29.04
C ILE A 290 -10.53 -48.04 28.70
N THR A 291 -10.45 -47.43 27.51
CA THR A 291 -11.52 -46.57 27.01
C THR A 291 -12.21 -47.22 25.82
N LEU A 292 -13.53 -47.33 25.89
CA LEU A 292 -14.42 -47.80 24.82
C LEU A 292 -15.11 -46.58 24.19
N GLY A 293 -15.16 -46.53 22.86
CA GLY A 293 -15.87 -45.49 22.12
C GLY A 293 -17.39 -45.71 22.06
N PRO A 294 -18.12 -44.90 21.26
CA PRO A 294 -19.59 -44.86 21.25
C PRO A 294 -20.24 -46.14 20.69
N GLU A 295 -19.48 -46.99 20.01
CA GLU A 295 -19.92 -48.31 19.49
C GLU A 295 -19.31 -49.48 20.28
N ASP A 296 -18.89 -49.26 21.53
CA ASP A 296 -18.26 -50.28 22.36
C ASP A 296 -16.92 -50.82 21.79
N LYS A 297 -16.31 -50.04 20.91
CA LYS A 297 -15.02 -50.34 20.28
C LYS A 297 -13.89 -49.82 21.14
N LEU A 298 -12.88 -50.64 21.38
CA LEU A 298 -11.71 -50.25 22.16
C LEU A 298 -10.92 -49.13 21.44
N GLN A 299 -10.74 -47.99 22.11
CA GLN A 299 -9.98 -46.84 21.61
C GLN A 299 -8.59 -46.77 22.23
N THR A 300 -8.49 -46.91 23.56
CA THR A 300 -7.23 -46.84 24.29
C THR A 300 -7.14 -47.93 25.35
N ILE A 301 -5.93 -48.38 25.64
CA ILE A 301 -5.59 -49.29 26.72
C ILE A 301 -4.22 -48.89 27.26
N ASN A 302 -4.10 -48.68 28.57
CA ASN A 302 -2.81 -48.31 29.17
C ASN A 302 -1.87 -49.51 29.32
N LYS A 303 -0.60 -49.24 29.63
CA LYS A 303 0.44 -50.26 29.79
C LYS A 303 0.10 -51.31 30.86
N ALA A 304 -0.48 -50.89 31.99
CA ALA A 304 -0.85 -51.81 33.06
C ALA A 304 -1.94 -52.81 32.62
N ALA A 305 -2.99 -52.37 31.94
CA ALA A 305 -4.00 -53.27 31.39
C ALA A 305 -3.42 -54.22 30.32
N CYS A 306 -2.52 -53.73 29.47
CA CYS A 306 -1.79 -54.58 28.52
C CYS A 306 -1.01 -55.70 29.23
N ALA A 307 -0.32 -55.36 30.33
CA ALA A 307 0.45 -56.31 31.12
C ALA A 307 -0.44 -57.32 31.85
N MET A 308 -1.56 -56.89 32.46
CA MET A 308 -2.53 -57.76 33.15
C MET A 308 -3.13 -58.80 32.20
N PHE A 309 -3.45 -58.39 30.97
CA PHE A 309 -4.11 -59.25 29.99
C PHE A 309 -3.19 -59.90 28.96
N HIS A 310 -1.86 -59.75 29.11
CA HIS A 310 -0.86 -60.21 28.14
C HIS A 310 -1.21 -59.85 26.68
N THR A 311 -1.64 -58.60 26.46
CA THR A 311 -2.15 -58.12 25.16
C THR A 311 -1.49 -56.81 24.74
N SER A 312 -1.82 -56.32 23.55
CA SER A 312 -1.37 -55.01 23.05
C SER A 312 -2.50 -54.27 22.33
N LEU A 313 -2.46 -52.93 22.38
CA LEU A 313 -3.44 -52.06 21.70
C LEU A 313 -3.57 -52.41 20.21
N ALA A 314 -2.48 -52.71 19.51
CA ALA A 314 -2.46 -53.00 18.08
C ALA A 314 -3.36 -54.19 17.69
N ILE A 315 -3.56 -55.15 18.58
CA ILE A 315 -4.37 -56.35 18.34
C ILE A 315 -5.85 -56.08 18.62
N LEU A 316 -6.13 -55.26 19.63
CA LEU A 316 -7.48 -55.05 20.18
C LEU A 316 -8.17 -53.77 19.67
N TYR A 317 -7.42 -52.85 19.04
CA TYR A 317 -7.96 -51.56 18.58
C TYR A 317 -9.17 -51.76 17.66
N GLY A 318 -10.24 -51.01 17.93
CA GLY A 318 -11.47 -51.05 17.14
C GLY A 318 -12.32 -52.32 17.31
N ARG A 319 -11.89 -53.28 18.15
CA ARG A 319 -12.67 -54.49 18.46
C ARG A 319 -13.52 -54.28 19.70
N THR A 320 -14.63 -55.02 19.76
CA THR A 320 -15.53 -55.03 20.93
C THR A 320 -15.05 -56.05 21.96
N PRO A 321 -15.10 -55.74 23.28
CA PRO A 321 -14.70 -56.65 24.36
C PRO A 321 -15.30 -58.06 24.29
N ALA A 322 -16.57 -58.18 23.86
CA ALA A 322 -17.23 -59.47 23.68
C ALA A 322 -16.52 -60.43 22.69
N VAL A 323 -15.65 -59.92 21.81
CA VAL A 323 -14.93 -60.72 20.80
C VAL A 323 -13.66 -61.36 21.37
N PHE A 324 -13.04 -60.74 22.37
CA PHE A 324 -11.75 -61.18 22.91
C PHE A 324 -11.77 -61.59 24.38
N LEU A 325 -12.85 -61.27 25.12
CA LEU A 325 -13.06 -61.80 26.46
C LEU A 325 -13.37 -63.30 26.41
N PRO A 326 -12.87 -64.10 27.36
CA PRO A 326 -13.30 -65.49 27.49
C PRO A 326 -14.83 -65.57 27.72
N SER A 327 -15.46 -66.64 27.22
CA SER A 327 -16.92 -66.83 27.22
C SER A 327 -17.57 -66.60 28.58
N ASP A 328 -16.88 -66.96 29.65
CA ASP A 328 -17.38 -66.91 31.03
C ASP A 328 -17.52 -65.46 31.55
N TYR A 329 -16.81 -64.51 30.95
CA TYR A 329 -16.81 -63.10 31.36
C TYR A 329 -17.69 -62.20 30.46
N VAL A 330 -18.15 -62.70 29.30
CA VAL A 330 -19.06 -61.97 28.39
C VAL A 330 -20.37 -61.57 29.08
N PRO A 331 -21.03 -62.41 29.91
CA PRO A 331 -22.24 -62.00 30.64
C PRO A 331 -22.01 -60.82 31.59
N ILE A 332 -20.83 -60.76 32.24
CA ILE A 332 -20.46 -59.68 33.16
C ILE A 332 -20.25 -58.37 32.39
N TYR A 333 -19.62 -58.45 31.22
CA TYR A 333 -19.48 -57.30 30.33
C TYR A 333 -20.84 -56.78 29.83
N ASN A 334 -21.78 -57.67 29.47
CA ASN A 334 -23.12 -57.27 29.06
C ASN A 334 -23.91 -56.62 30.21
N ASP A 335 -23.79 -57.14 31.42
CA ASP A 335 -24.36 -56.55 32.64
C ASP A 335 -23.83 -55.13 32.88
N MET A 336 -22.50 -54.93 32.78
CA MET A 336 -21.88 -53.61 32.84
C MET A 336 -22.46 -52.65 31.79
N LYS A 337 -22.51 -53.09 30.53
CA LYS A 337 -23.02 -52.28 29.42
C LYS A 337 -24.48 -51.88 29.63
N GLU A 338 -25.33 -52.83 30.02
CA GLU A 338 -26.74 -52.58 30.26
C GLU A 338 -26.97 -51.63 31.44
N SER A 339 -26.23 -51.83 32.53
CA SER A 339 -26.27 -50.97 33.72
C SER A 339 -25.91 -49.52 33.39
N LEU A 340 -24.81 -49.30 32.66
CA LEU A 340 -24.38 -47.96 32.24
C LEU A 340 -25.29 -47.31 31.20
N ARG A 341 -26.01 -48.12 30.40
CA ARG A 341 -27.03 -47.61 29.47
C ARG A 341 -28.27 -47.12 30.20
N LEU A 342 -28.71 -47.86 31.23
CA LEU A 342 -29.91 -47.53 32.01
C LEU A 342 -29.67 -46.39 33.02
N HIS A 343 -28.45 -46.33 33.58
CA HIS A 343 -28.05 -45.37 34.61
C HIS A 343 -26.67 -44.76 34.29
N PRO A 344 -26.55 -43.92 33.24
CA PRO A 344 -25.26 -43.36 32.82
C PRO A 344 -24.59 -42.47 33.87
N GLU A 345 -25.34 -41.93 34.82
CA GLU A 345 -24.84 -41.14 35.95
C GLU A 345 -24.21 -41.98 37.08
N ARG A 346 -24.43 -43.30 37.08
CA ARG A 346 -23.87 -44.22 38.08
C ARG A 346 -22.62 -44.90 37.53
N HIS A 347 -21.69 -45.23 38.42
CA HIS A 347 -20.59 -46.13 38.09
C HIS A 347 -21.04 -47.57 38.32
N TRP A 348 -20.70 -48.46 37.39
CA TRP A 348 -20.84 -49.91 37.59
C TRP A 348 -19.56 -50.41 38.24
N GLN A 349 -19.67 -51.22 39.29
CA GLN A 349 -18.50 -51.77 39.97
C GLN A 349 -18.74 -53.22 40.35
N ARG A 350 -17.75 -54.09 40.09
CA ARG A 350 -17.81 -55.49 40.47
C ARG A 350 -16.43 -56.04 40.79
N GLN A 351 -16.37 -56.83 41.85
CA GLN A 351 -15.20 -57.65 42.14
C GLN A 351 -15.33 -59.00 41.42
N LEU A 352 -14.24 -59.43 40.78
CA LEU A 352 -14.23 -60.64 39.98
C LEU A 352 -12.92 -61.41 40.14
N ASP A 353 -13.04 -62.73 40.23
CA ASP A 353 -11.92 -63.65 40.15
C ASP A 353 -11.67 -63.97 38.66
N PHE A 354 -10.67 -63.33 38.09
CA PHE A 354 -10.31 -63.45 36.69
C PHE A 354 -9.20 -64.49 36.50
N ILE A 355 -9.47 -65.51 35.70
CA ILE A 355 -8.54 -66.61 35.44
C ILE A 355 -7.89 -66.36 34.08
N MET A 356 -6.58 -66.16 34.09
CA MET A 356 -5.80 -66.00 32.86
C MET A 356 -4.46 -66.70 32.99
N ALA A 357 -4.10 -67.48 31.97
CA ALA A 357 -2.84 -68.25 31.92
C ALA A 357 -2.59 -69.11 33.18
N GLY A 358 -3.65 -69.64 33.80
CA GLY A 358 -3.56 -70.46 35.02
C GLY A 358 -3.37 -69.68 36.33
N ARG A 359 -3.29 -68.34 36.29
CA ARG A 359 -3.26 -67.47 37.47
C ARG A 359 -4.66 -66.92 37.76
N ILE A 360 -5.04 -66.91 39.03
CA ILE A 360 -6.26 -66.26 39.54
C ILE A 360 -5.89 -64.83 39.95
N TRP A 361 -6.48 -63.87 39.26
CA TRP A 361 -6.41 -62.45 39.58
C TRP A 361 -7.68 -62.04 40.30
N LYS A 362 -7.53 -61.29 41.39
CA LYS A 362 -8.65 -60.68 42.08
C LYS A 362 -8.75 -59.24 41.60
N LEU A 363 -9.69 -58.99 40.72
CA LEU A 363 -9.84 -57.69 40.07
C LEU A 363 -11.05 -56.95 40.63
N VAL A 364 -10.90 -55.66 40.88
CA VAL A 364 -12.02 -54.74 41.06
C VAL A 364 -12.16 -53.96 39.77
N VAL A 365 -13.29 -54.15 39.08
CA VAL A 365 -13.57 -53.48 37.81
C VAL A 365 -14.63 -52.41 38.03
N THR A 366 -14.28 -51.18 37.69
CA THR A 366 -15.15 -50.01 37.79
C THR A 366 -15.32 -49.42 36.40
N ALA A 367 -16.55 -49.23 35.96
CA ALA A 367 -16.86 -48.67 34.66
C ALA A 367 -17.72 -47.42 34.79
N VAL A 368 -17.40 -46.38 34.03
CA VAL A 368 -18.06 -45.07 34.05
C VAL A 368 -18.36 -44.64 32.62
N ALA A 369 -19.61 -44.23 32.38
CA ALA A 369 -20.02 -43.64 31.12
C ALA A 369 -19.60 -42.15 31.06
N LEU A 370 -19.00 -41.76 29.95
CA LEU A 370 -18.65 -40.37 29.63
C LEU A 370 -19.53 -39.88 28.48
N GLY A 371 -20.23 -38.78 28.74
CA GLY A 371 -21.09 -38.13 27.76
C GLY A 371 -21.97 -37.07 28.40
N THR A 372 -22.71 -36.35 27.57
CA THR A 372 -23.74 -35.39 27.97
C THR A 372 -25.11 -36.09 28.03
N ALA A 373 -25.92 -35.71 29.02
CA ALA A 373 -27.20 -36.34 29.39
C ALA A 373 -27.96 -36.96 28.19
N GLY A 374 -28.00 -38.31 28.15
CA GLY A 374 -28.73 -39.10 27.15
C GLY A 374 -27.90 -39.74 26.03
N GLN A 375 -26.63 -39.34 25.84
CA GLN A 375 -25.72 -39.99 24.89
C GLN A 375 -24.40 -40.37 25.56
N VAL A 376 -24.22 -41.67 25.81
CA VAL A 376 -22.91 -42.24 26.21
C VAL A 376 -21.99 -42.17 24.99
N GLN A 377 -21.02 -41.25 25.01
CA GLN A 377 -20.03 -41.11 23.95
C GLN A 377 -18.85 -42.07 24.13
N SER A 378 -18.49 -42.37 25.36
CA SER A 378 -17.42 -43.32 25.67
C SER A 378 -17.63 -43.95 27.04
N THR A 379 -16.96 -45.07 27.29
CA THR A 379 -16.95 -45.74 28.60
C THR A 379 -15.51 -45.94 29.03
N ILE A 380 -15.16 -45.45 30.22
CA ILE A 380 -13.87 -45.76 30.85
C ILE A 380 -14.08 -46.94 31.77
N VAL A 381 -13.24 -47.96 31.61
CA VAL A 381 -13.16 -49.14 32.47
C VAL A 381 -11.81 -49.12 33.18
N VAL A 382 -11.87 -49.09 34.51
CA VAL A 382 -10.73 -49.09 35.42
C VAL A 382 -10.67 -50.45 36.10
N ILE A 383 -9.50 -51.09 36.10
CA ILE A 383 -9.28 -52.46 36.57
C ILE A 383 -8.13 -52.45 37.58
N GLU A 384 -8.45 -52.74 38.82
CA GLU A 384 -7.48 -52.76 39.91
C GLU A 384 -7.19 -54.21 40.34
N ASP A 385 -5.91 -54.59 40.35
CA ASP A 385 -5.48 -55.89 40.89
C ASP A 385 -5.29 -55.80 42.41
N VAL A 386 -6.19 -56.45 43.14
CA VAL A 386 -6.16 -56.52 44.61
C VAL A 386 -5.70 -57.89 45.12
N THR A 387 -5.12 -58.73 44.26
CA THR A 387 -4.72 -60.11 44.61
C THR A 387 -3.81 -60.18 45.82
N ASP A 388 -2.75 -59.38 45.84
CA ASP A 388 -1.78 -59.40 46.94
C ASP A 388 -2.29 -58.65 48.17
N LEU A 389 -3.09 -57.60 47.97
CA LEU A 389 -3.76 -56.89 49.06
C LEU A 389 -4.71 -57.82 49.83
N GLU A 390 -5.55 -58.58 49.13
CA GLU A 390 -6.44 -59.56 49.75
C GLU A 390 -5.68 -60.67 50.47
N LYS A 391 -4.61 -61.21 49.85
CA LYS A 391 -3.76 -62.22 50.49
C LYS A 391 -3.18 -61.68 51.79
N MET A 392 -2.64 -60.45 51.77
CA MET A 392 -2.08 -59.80 52.96
C MET A 392 -3.14 -59.56 54.03
N GLN A 393 -4.33 -59.04 53.67
CA GLN A 393 -5.43 -58.85 54.61
C GLN A 393 -5.87 -60.16 55.23
N ARG A 394 -6.01 -61.23 54.43
CA ARG A 394 -6.37 -62.56 54.92
C ARG A 394 -5.30 -63.13 55.87
N MET A 395 -4.02 -62.96 55.54
CA MET A 395 -2.90 -63.37 56.40
C MET A 395 -2.87 -62.57 57.71
N ALA A 396 -3.17 -61.27 57.67
CA ALA A 396 -3.24 -60.42 58.86
C ALA A 396 -4.41 -60.80 59.79
N ALA A 397 -5.60 -61.02 59.23
CA ALA A 397 -6.74 -61.51 59.99
C ALA A 397 -6.47 -62.90 60.59
N TRP A 398 -5.87 -63.80 59.80
CA TRP A 398 -5.48 -65.13 60.27
C TRP A 398 -4.43 -65.08 61.39
N ARG A 399 -3.49 -64.13 61.32
CA ARG A 399 -2.49 -63.87 62.38
C ARG A 399 -3.13 -63.44 63.69
N GLU A 400 -4.11 -62.55 63.63
CA GLU A 400 -4.84 -62.11 64.83
C GLU A 400 -5.61 -63.28 65.46
N VAL A 401 -6.31 -64.04 64.63
CA VAL A 401 -7.03 -65.25 65.05
C VAL A 401 -6.08 -66.26 65.69
N ALA A 402 -4.93 -66.56 65.06
CA ALA A 402 -3.94 -67.50 65.59
C ALA A 402 -3.39 -67.05 66.96
N ARG A 403 -3.07 -65.76 67.12
CA ARG A 403 -2.60 -65.20 68.40
C ARG A 403 -3.65 -65.33 69.49
N ARG A 404 -4.91 -65.01 69.17
CA ARG A 404 -6.02 -65.10 70.13
C ARG A 404 -6.27 -66.53 70.56
N ILE A 405 -6.33 -67.47 69.61
CA ILE A 405 -6.46 -68.91 69.89
C ILE A 405 -5.30 -69.39 70.77
N ALA A 406 -4.07 -68.96 70.49
CA ALA A 406 -2.92 -69.35 71.30
C ALA A 406 -3.02 -68.88 72.76
N HIS A 407 -3.50 -67.65 72.99
CA HIS A 407 -3.79 -67.17 74.35
C HIS A 407 -4.92 -67.98 75.01
N GLU A 408 -6.00 -68.26 74.28
CA GLU A 408 -7.13 -69.02 74.81
C GLU A 408 -6.79 -70.48 75.13
N ILE A 409 -5.82 -71.09 74.42
CA ILE A 409 -5.30 -72.45 74.73
C ILE A 409 -4.29 -72.42 75.88
N LYS A 410 -3.45 -71.38 76.02
CA LYS A 410 -2.53 -71.26 77.16
C LYS A 410 -3.24 -71.12 78.51
N ASN A 411 -4.41 -70.47 78.50
CA ASN A 411 -5.21 -70.22 79.70
C ASN A 411 -5.65 -71.49 80.44
N PRO A 412 -6.14 -72.57 79.79
CA PRO A 412 -6.41 -73.85 80.46
C PRO A 412 -5.15 -74.69 80.69
N LEU A 413 -4.13 -74.62 79.83
CA LEU A 413 -2.90 -75.41 80.00
C LEU A 413 -2.08 -75.01 81.22
N THR A 414 -2.01 -73.71 81.54
CA THR A 414 -1.19 -73.22 82.66
C THR A 414 -1.71 -73.73 84.03
N PRO A 415 -3.02 -73.66 84.34
CA PRO A 415 -3.58 -74.27 85.53
C PRO A 415 -3.49 -75.80 85.54
N ILE A 416 -3.62 -76.48 84.39
CA ILE A 416 -3.43 -77.95 84.29
C ILE A 416 -2.01 -78.31 84.73
N LYS A 417 -0.99 -77.62 84.19
CA LYS A 417 0.42 -77.78 84.58
C LYS A 417 0.62 -77.51 86.07
N LEU A 418 0.13 -76.38 86.58
CA LEU A 418 0.29 -76.02 87.99
C LEU A 418 -0.44 -76.99 88.93
N SER A 419 -1.61 -77.49 88.53
CA SER A 419 -2.37 -78.48 89.31
C SER A 419 -1.62 -79.81 89.37
N ALA A 420 -1.05 -80.27 88.25
CA ALA A 420 -0.21 -81.46 88.19
C ALA A 420 1.06 -81.31 89.03
N GLN A 421 1.78 -80.17 88.91
CA GLN A 421 2.96 -79.86 89.73
C GLN A 421 2.62 -79.77 91.22
N ARG A 422 1.47 -79.19 91.57
CA ARG A 422 1.00 -79.11 92.96
C ARG A 422 0.62 -80.48 93.51
N LEU A 423 0.02 -81.35 92.69
CA LEU A 423 -0.26 -82.74 93.04
C LEU A 423 1.05 -83.48 93.35
N ALA A 424 2.03 -83.37 92.45
CA ALA A 424 3.37 -83.95 92.60
C ALA A 424 4.08 -83.44 93.87
N ARG A 425 4.02 -82.13 94.16
CA ARG A 425 4.67 -81.53 95.34
C ARG A 425 3.99 -81.89 96.67
N LYS A 426 2.64 -81.95 96.69
CA LYS A 426 1.88 -82.19 97.93
C LYS A 426 1.79 -83.68 98.30
N PHE A 427 1.79 -84.56 97.31
CA PHE A 427 1.63 -86.00 97.49
C PHE A 427 2.85 -86.82 97.04
N GLY A 428 3.99 -86.19 96.77
CA GLY A 428 5.24 -86.86 96.39
C GLY A 428 5.84 -87.77 97.46
N SER A 429 5.27 -87.76 98.67
CA SER A 429 5.59 -88.70 99.76
C SER A 429 4.72 -89.97 99.74
N ILE A 430 3.82 -90.14 98.77
CA ILE A 430 3.09 -91.41 98.55
C ILE A 430 4.02 -92.34 97.75
N GLU A 431 4.34 -93.52 98.30
CA GLU A 431 5.09 -94.58 97.61
C GLU A 431 4.25 -95.25 96.52
N ASN A 432 3.81 -94.49 95.51
CA ASN A 432 3.13 -95.01 94.34
C ASN A 432 3.84 -94.54 93.05
N PRO A 433 4.66 -95.39 92.41
CA PRO A 433 5.42 -95.00 91.22
C PRO A 433 4.53 -94.60 90.03
N VAL A 434 3.28 -95.10 89.97
CA VAL A 434 2.31 -94.74 88.92
C VAL A 434 1.86 -93.29 89.07
N PHE A 435 1.74 -92.78 90.31
CA PHE A 435 1.32 -91.40 90.56
C PHE A 435 2.34 -90.39 90.03
N THR A 436 3.62 -90.58 90.36
CA THR A 436 4.72 -89.72 89.91
C THR A 436 4.85 -89.74 88.39
N GLN A 437 4.79 -90.94 87.78
CA GLN A 437 4.86 -91.09 86.33
C GLN A 437 3.69 -90.37 85.63
N CYS A 438 2.47 -90.47 86.14
CA CYS A 438 1.31 -89.76 85.59
C CYS A 438 1.41 -88.24 85.73
N THR A 439 1.88 -87.73 86.88
CA THR A 439 2.04 -86.27 87.06
C THR A 439 3.13 -85.70 86.16
N ASP A 440 4.25 -86.40 86.00
CA ASP A 440 5.35 -85.97 85.14
C ASP A 440 4.96 -86.03 83.66
N LEU A 441 4.21 -87.07 83.25
CA LEU A 441 3.64 -87.15 81.92
C LEU A 441 2.67 -85.99 81.63
N ILE A 442 1.79 -85.65 82.57
CA ILE A 442 0.88 -84.51 82.38
C ILE A 442 1.67 -83.21 82.25
N VAL A 443 2.69 -82.98 83.09
CA VAL A 443 3.54 -81.77 83.00
C VAL A 443 4.24 -81.72 81.64
N SER A 444 4.91 -82.79 81.23
CA SER A 444 5.63 -82.87 79.96
C SER A 444 4.72 -82.70 78.73
N GLN A 445 3.53 -83.32 78.72
CA GLN A 445 2.56 -83.15 77.62
C GLN A 445 2.00 -81.73 77.58
N THR A 446 1.76 -81.12 78.74
CA THR A 446 1.27 -79.74 78.81
C THR A 446 2.33 -78.74 78.34
N GLU A 447 3.61 -78.98 78.64
CA GLU A 447 4.75 -78.19 78.14
C GLU A 447 4.90 -78.31 76.63
N ARG A 448 4.83 -79.53 76.09
CA ARG A 448 4.88 -79.75 74.64
C ARG A 448 3.72 -79.09 73.90
N LEU A 449 2.52 -79.08 74.50
CA LEU A 449 1.39 -78.32 73.96
C LEU A 449 1.60 -76.81 74.05
N GLN A 450 2.20 -76.31 75.14
CA GLN A 450 2.56 -74.89 75.26
C GLN A 450 3.58 -74.46 74.20
N GLU A 451 4.57 -75.30 73.89
CA GLU A 451 5.56 -75.08 72.83
C GLU A 451 4.91 -75.06 71.44
N MET A 452 4.10 -76.07 71.11
CA MET A 452 3.40 -76.12 69.81
C MET A 452 2.44 -74.94 69.62
N VAL A 453 1.75 -74.51 70.68
CA VAL A 453 0.87 -73.33 70.67
C VAL A 453 1.69 -72.03 70.54
N GLN A 454 2.88 -71.98 71.12
CA GLN A 454 3.82 -70.87 70.95
C GLN A 454 4.34 -70.79 69.52
N GLU A 455 4.73 -71.92 68.92
CA GLU A 455 5.17 -72.03 67.52
C GLU A 455 4.04 -71.64 66.53
N PHE A 456 2.82 -72.09 66.78
CA PHE A 456 1.65 -71.70 65.98
C PHE A 456 1.36 -70.19 66.06
N SER A 457 1.53 -69.59 67.25
CA SER A 457 1.42 -68.13 67.41
C SER A 457 2.59 -67.38 66.76
N SER A 458 3.78 -67.97 66.68
CA SER A 458 4.97 -67.34 66.08
C SER A 458 5.08 -67.55 64.57
N PHE A 459 4.46 -68.59 64.00
CA PHE A 459 4.32 -68.78 62.54
C PHE A 459 3.68 -67.56 61.86
N ALA A 460 2.91 -66.79 62.63
CA ALA A 460 2.28 -65.56 62.17
C ALA A 460 3.12 -64.30 62.41
N LYS A 461 4.33 -64.35 62.99
CA LYS A 461 5.24 -63.21 63.10
C LYS A 461 6.30 -63.29 62.00
N LEU A 462 6.52 -62.20 61.27
CA LEU A 462 7.89 -61.93 60.81
C LEU A 462 8.69 -61.63 62.09
N PRO A 463 9.81 -62.32 62.39
CA PRO A 463 10.65 -61.92 63.51
C PRO A 463 11.03 -60.44 63.33
N GLU A 464 10.93 -59.65 64.40
CA GLU A 464 11.41 -58.26 64.37
C GLU A 464 12.93 -58.31 64.19
N VAL A 465 13.39 -58.05 62.98
CA VAL A 465 14.82 -58.03 62.64
C VAL A 465 15.45 -56.83 63.34
N ASN A 466 16.28 -57.08 64.35
CA ASN A 466 17.03 -56.07 65.07
C ASN A 466 18.44 -55.95 64.49
N LEU A 467 18.56 -55.13 63.45
CA LEU A 467 19.82 -54.90 62.75
C LEU A 467 20.84 -54.20 63.67
N LYS A 468 21.93 -54.91 63.99
CA LYS A 468 23.09 -54.36 64.70
C LYS A 468 24.34 -54.47 63.82
N PRO A 469 25.29 -53.52 63.89
CA PRO A 469 26.57 -53.66 63.21
C PRO A 469 27.28 -54.92 63.71
N GLY A 470 27.53 -55.87 62.82
CA GLY A 470 28.17 -57.15 63.12
C GLY A 470 29.18 -57.53 62.04
N HIS A 471 30.14 -58.35 62.42
CA HIS A 471 31.09 -59.00 61.51
C HIS A 471 30.46 -60.29 61.00
N ILE A 472 30.63 -60.59 59.72
CA ILE A 472 30.00 -61.76 59.08
C ILE A 472 30.84 -63.03 59.30
N GLU A 473 32.13 -62.85 59.57
CA GLU A 473 33.13 -63.89 59.71
C GLU A 473 32.80 -64.88 60.83
N PRO A 474 32.43 -64.44 62.06
CA PRO A 474 32.05 -65.36 63.14
C PRO A 474 30.80 -66.19 62.80
N LEU A 475 29.85 -65.61 62.06
CA LEU A 475 28.59 -66.27 61.71
C LEU A 475 28.81 -67.36 60.65
N PHE A 476 29.69 -67.10 59.67
CA PHE A 476 30.13 -68.13 58.71
C PHE A 476 30.88 -69.27 59.40
N ASP A 477 31.76 -68.97 60.35
CA ASP A 477 32.51 -70.01 61.08
C ASP A 477 31.58 -70.89 61.93
N GLU A 478 30.57 -70.31 62.58
CA GLU A 478 29.56 -71.07 63.33
C GLU A 478 28.75 -72.01 62.42
N LEU A 479 28.25 -71.50 61.28
CA LEU A 479 27.57 -72.31 60.27
C LEU A 479 28.45 -73.44 59.75
N LEU A 480 29.69 -73.13 59.39
CA LEU A 480 30.62 -74.13 58.87
C LEU A 480 30.98 -75.18 59.91
N THR A 481 31.00 -74.85 61.19
CA THR A 481 31.23 -75.82 62.27
C THR A 481 30.12 -76.87 62.32
N MET A 482 28.86 -76.48 62.14
CA MET A 482 27.72 -77.40 62.07
C MET A 482 27.83 -78.37 60.87
N PHE A 483 28.26 -77.87 59.72
CA PHE A 483 28.44 -78.69 58.51
C PHE A 483 29.71 -79.54 58.53
N ARG A 484 30.81 -79.05 59.11
CA ARG A 484 32.05 -79.81 59.33
C ARG A 484 31.81 -81.06 60.18
N GLY A 485 30.97 -80.95 61.21
CA GLY A 485 30.60 -82.08 62.06
C GLY A 485 29.78 -83.15 61.34
N SER A 486 28.89 -82.76 60.43
CA SER A 486 28.02 -83.68 59.67
C SER A 486 28.66 -84.23 58.40
N HIS A 487 29.69 -83.55 57.86
CA HIS A 487 30.36 -83.92 56.60
C HIS A 487 31.89 -83.95 56.73
N PRO A 488 32.46 -84.91 57.50
CA PRO A 488 33.89 -84.96 57.83
C PRO A 488 34.80 -85.34 56.65
N ARG A 489 34.24 -85.77 55.51
CA ARG A 489 35.02 -86.14 54.30
C ARG A 489 35.21 -84.99 53.32
N ILE A 490 34.60 -83.83 53.58
CA ILE A 490 34.72 -82.64 52.74
C ILE A 490 35.82 -81.75 53.34
N ASN A 491 36.74 -81.29 52.51
CA ASN A 491 37.74 -80.31 52.94
C ASN A 491 37.14 -78.90 52.82
N TRP A 492 37.00 -78.21 53.95
CA TRP A 492 36.35 -76.91 54.04
C TRP A 492 37.39 -75.79 54.17
N GLU A 493 37.58 -75.00 53.11
CA GLU A 493 38.48 -73.86 53.10
C GLU A 493 37.68 -72.54 53.15
N THR A 494 38.00 -71.66 54.10
CA THR A 494 37.42 -70.31 54.22
C THR A 494 38.46 -69.25 53.85
N ARG A 495 38.07 -68.30 53.00
CA ARG A 495 38.90 -67.15 52.62
C ARG A 495 38.06 -65.89 52.76
N PHE A 496 38.44 -65.03 53.71
CA PHE A 496 37.86 -63.71 53.90
C PHE A 496 38.89 -62.65 53.46
N GLU A 497 38.45 -61.61 52.75
CA GLU A 497 39.31 -60.46 52.45
C GLU A 497 39.50 -59.61 53.72
N GLU A 498 40.67 -59.01 53.90
CA GLU A 498 40.92 -58.14 55.04
C GLU A 498 40.16 -56.81 54.89
N GLY A 499 39.48 -56.39 55.97
CA GLY A 499 38.80 -55.10 56.04
C GLY A 499 37.32 -55.10 55.66
N ILE A 500 36.62 -56.22 55.81
CA ILE A 500 35.16 -56.28 55.62
C ILE A 500 34.49 -55.32 56.62
N PRO A 501 33.76 -54.29 56.14
CA PRO A 501 33.09 -53.36 57.03
C PRO A 501 31.95 -54.08 57.78
N PRO A 502 31.65 -53.67 59.03
CA PRO A 502 30.56 -54.27 59.79
C PRO A 502 29.24 -54.08 59.04
N VAL A 503 28.52 -55.17 58.82
CA VAL A 503 27.23 -55.17 58.15
C VAL A 503 26.12 -55.10 59.19
N LEU A 504 25.10 -54.32 58.92
CA LEU A 504 23.88 -54.32 59.73
C LEU A 504 23.18 -55.68 59.56
N MET A 505 23.21 -56.50 60.61
CA MET A 505 22.64 -57.84 60.61
C MET A 505 21.99 -58.16 61.96
N ASP A 506 21.03 -59.09 61.97
CA ASP A 506 20.47 -59.65 63.20
C ASP A 506 20.94 -61.11 63.32
N ALA A 507 21.99 -61.34 64.12
CA ALA A 507 22.58 -62.66 64.30
C ALA A 507 21.64 -63.67 64.99
N GLY A 508 20.54 -63.22 65.62
CA GLY A 508 19.55 -64.09 66.27
C GLY A 508 18.34 -64.46 65.39
N ALA A 509 18.24 -63.85 64.20
CA ALA A 509 17.17 -64.12 63.22
C ALA A 509 17.64 -64.95 62.01
N LEU A 510 18.97 -65.15 61.88
CA LEU A 510 19.63 -66.10 60.98
C LEU A 510 19.67 -67.48 61.62
#